data_AF-A0A087HDR1-F1
#
_entry.id   AF-A0A087HDR1-F1
#
_cell.length_a   1.000
_cell.length_b   1.000
_cell.length_c   1.000
_cell.angle_alpha   90.00
_cell.angle_beta   90.00
_cell.angle_gamma   90.00
#
_symmetry.space_group_name_H-M   'P 1'
#
loop_
_entity.id
_entity.type
_entity.pdbx_description
1 polymer ?
#
loop_
_entity_poly.entity_id
_entity_poly.type
_entity_poly.pdbx_seq_one_letter_code
_entity_poly.pdbx_strand_id
1 'polypeptide(L)'
;MFSSPSRTSKMDIMHVHWKVYRSDEDTWEPAEELSNCEDALREFVTNGFKSKILPLPGGVGVICGGPPCQEVSGYNRYRNVDSPLNDEINQQIIVFMDIVEYLKPHLY
;
A
#
# COMPACT_ATOMS: atom_id res chain seq x y z
N MET A 1 25.78 19.58 -5.43
CA MET A 1 25.23 18.67 -6.47
C MET A 1 24.32 17.70 -5.70
N PHE A 2 23.06 18.07 -5.51
CA PHE A 2 22.11 17.24 -4.77
C PHE A 2 21.63 16.16 -5.73
N SER A 3 22.03 14.92 -5.48
CA SER A 3 21.46 13.74 -6.12
C SER A 3 19.98 13.71 -5.77
N SER A 4 19.13 13.93 -6.77
CA SER A 4 17.69 13.71 -6.65
C SER A 4 17.45 12.27 -6.18
N PRO A 5 16.46 12.03 -5.28
CA PRO A 5 16.04 10.67 -4.99
C PRO A 5 15.64 10.02 -6.30
N SER A 6 16.15 8.81 -6.56
CA SER A 6 15.78 8.03 -7.73
C SER A 6 14.26 7.95 -7.79
N ARG A 7 13.69 8.42 -8.90
CA ARG A 7 12.28 8.24 -9.25
C ARG A 7 12.05 6.74 -9.36
N THR A 8 11.71 6.06 -8.28
CA THR A 8 11.18 4.70 -8.34
C THR A 8 9.83 4.85 -9.04
N SER A 9 9.82 4.65 -10.36
CA SER A 9 8.58 4.51 -11.11
C SER A 9 7.81 3.39 -10.43
N LYS A 10 6.66 3.72 -9.86
CA LYS A 10 5.74 2.73 -9.29
C LYS A 10 5.40 1.73 -10.39
N MET A 11 5.98 0.54 -10.31
CA MET A 11 5.66 -0.56 -11.21
C MET A 11 4.40 -1.22 -10.65
N ASP A 12 3.29 -1.04 -11.35
CA ASP A 12 2.05 -1.73 -11.04
C ASP A 12 2.21 -3.21 -11.45
N ILE A 13 1.86 -4.14 -10.56
CA ILE A 13 1.95 -5.59 -10.77
C ILE A 13 0.58 -6.23 -10.64
N MET A 14 0.32 -7.26 -11.45
CA MET A 14 -0.92 -8.05 -11.45
C MET A 14 -0.59 -9.52 -11.19
N HIS A 15 -1.42 -10.20 -10.41
CA HIS A 15 -1.31 -11.64 -10.21
C HIS A 15 -2.12 -12.37 -11.28
N VAL A 16 -1.45 -13.12 -12.16
CA VAL A 16 -2.03 -13.69 -13.37
C VAL A 16 -2.21 -15.20 -13.23
N HIS A 17 -3.42 -15.67 -13.53
CA HIS A 17 -3.72 -17.08 -13.68
C HIS A 17 -3.65 -17.51 -15.15
N TRP A 18 -2.80 -18.50 -15.45
CA TRP A 18 -2.59 -18.98 -16.81
C TRP A 18 -3.50 -20.17 -17.13
N LYS A 19 -4.32 -20.06 -18.19
CA LYS A 19 -5.43 -20.99 -18.51
C LYS A 19 -5.10 -22.49 -18.53
N VAL A 20 -3.85 -22.87 -18.83
CA VAL A 20 -3.42 -24.28 -18.96
C VAL A 20 -2.57 -24.75 -17.78
N TYR A 21 -2.36 -23.88 -16.81
CA TYR A 21 -1.54 -24.12 -15.63
C TYR A 21 -2.40 -24.20 -14.38
N ARG A 22 -1.82 -24.72 -13.30
CA ARG A 22 -2.48 -24.82 -12.01
C ARG A 22 -2.33 -23.49 -11.25
N SER A 23 -3.18 -23.27 -10.25
CA SER A 23 -3.17 -22.01 -9.47
C SER A 23 -1.89 -21.77 -8.68
N ASP A 24 -1.11 -22.81 -8.38
CA ASP A 24 0.20 -22.70 -7.76
C ASP A 24 1.30 -22.26 -8.73
N GLU A 25 0.99 -22.19 -10.02
CA GLU A 25 1.86 -21.68 -11.09
C GLU A 25 1.46 -20.26 -11.52
N ASP A 26 0.56 -19.60 -10.79
CA ASP A 26 0.23 -18.19 -10.99
C ASP A 26 1.44 -17.30 -10.70
N THR A 27 1.58 -16.22 -11.45
CA THR A 27 2.76 -15.34 -11.40
C THR A 27 2.38 -13.87 -11.20
N TRP A 28 3.33 -13.07 -10.68
CA TRP A 28 3.20 -11.62 -10.62
C TRP A 28 3.85 -11.02 -11.86
N GLU A 29 3.04 -10.40 -12.72
CA GLU A 29 3.48 -9.78 -13.98
C GLU A 29 3.37 -8.26 -13.92
N PRO A 30 4.30 -7.50 -14.54
CA PRO A 30 4.16 -6.06 -14.68
C PRO A 30 2.92 -5.70 -15.50
N ALA A 31 2.12 -4.73 -15.04
CA ALA A 31 0.89 -4.33 -15.71
C ALA A 31 1.13 -3.82 -17.15
N GLU A 32 2.30 -3.21 -17.41
CA GLU A 32 2.70 -2.73 -18.73
C GLU A 32 2.84 -3.87 -19.75
N GLU A 33 3.26 -5.06 -19.30
CA GLU A 33 3.42 -6.26 -20.13
C GLU A 33 2.08 -6.92 -20.48
N LEU A 34 1.01 -6.56 -19.77
CA LEU A 34 -0.36 -7.05 -19.99
C LEU A 34 -1.20 -6.14 -20.88
N SER A 35 -0.58 -5.20 -21.60
CA SER A 35 -1.28 -4.25 -22.47
C SER A 35 -2.12 -4.91 -23.58
N ASN A 36 -1.79 -6.14 -23.97
CA ASN A 36 -2.57 -6.94 -24.93
C ASN A 36 -3.78 -7.67 -24.30
N CYS A 37 -3.97 -7.58 -22.99
CA CYS A 37 -4.99 -8.29 -22.22
C CYS A 37 -6.07 -7.35 -21.65
N GLU A 38 -6.40 -6.26 -22.37
CA GLU A 38 -7.31 -5.20 -21.91
C GLU A 38 -8.67 -5.73 -21.44
N ASP A 39 -9.24 -6.72 -22.13
CA ASP A 39 -10.54 -7.29 -21.75
C ASP A 39 -10.49 -7.99 -20.39
N ALA A 40 -9.44 -8.76 -20.13
CA ALA A 40 -9.24 -9.45 -18.85
C ALA A 40 -8.96 -8.45 -17.72
N LEU A 41 -8.16 -7.42 -17.98
CA LEU A 41 -7.91 -6.33 -17.04
C LEU A 41 -9.22 -5.57 -16.71
N ARG A 42 -10.02 -5.24 -17.74
CA ARG A 42 -11.31 -4.57 -17.56
C ARG A 42 -12.28 -5.42 -16.76
N GLU A 43 -12.35 -6.72 -17.03
CA GLU A 43 -13.16 -7.66 -16.27
C GLU A 43 -12.73 -7.70 -14.80
N PHE A 44 -11.43 -7.86 -14.54
CA PHE A 44 -10.86 -7.87 -13.20
C PHE A 44 -11.19 -6.58 -12.42
N VAL A 45 -10.94 -5.41 -13.02
CA VAL A 45 -11.21 -4.11 -12.39
C VAL A 45 -12.71 -3.92 -12.15
N THR A 46 -13.56 -4.26 -13.12
CA THR A 46 -15.02 -4.11 -12.99
C THR A 46 -15.58 -5.01 -11.89
N ASN A 47 -15.14 -6.27 -11.86
CA ASN A 47 -15.58 -7.23 -10.86
C ASN A 47 -15.03 -6.87 -9.49
N GLY A 48 -13.75 -6.51 -9.39
CA GLY A 48 -13.10 -6.07 -8.16
C GLY A 48 -13.73 -4.82 -7.56
N PHE A 49 -14.12 -3.85 -8.39
CA PHE A 49 -14.84 -2.66 -7.94
C PHE A 49 -16.22 -3.00 -7.36
N LYS A 50 -16.98 -3.87 -8.05
CA LYS A 50 -18.30 -4.33 -7.59
C LYS A 50 -18.22 -5.10 -6.27
N SER A 51 -17.22 -5.96 -6.12
CA SER A 51 -17.01 -6.77 -4.92
C SER A 51 -16.20 -6.08 -3.82
N LYS A 52 -15.70 -4.86 -4.07
CA LYS A 52 -14.91 -4.05 -3.14
C LYS A 52 -13.65 -4.76 -2.62
N ILE A 53 -12.92 -5.43 -3.51
CA ILE A 53 -11.66 -6.14 -3.13
C ILE A 53 -10.59 -5.19 -2.60
N LEU A 54 -10.64 -3.91 -2.99
CA LEU A 54 -9.78 -2.84 -2.46
C LEU A 54 -10.66 -1.71 -1.90
N PRO A 55 -10.26 -1.10 -0.78
CA PRO A 55 -10.97 0.03 -0.21
C PRO A 55 -10.77 1.27 -1.08
N LEU A 56 -11.84 2.06 -1.23
CA LEU A 56 -11.82 3.37 -1.85
C LEU A 56 -12.15 4.44 -0.80
N PRO A 57 -11.71 5.69 -0.99
CA PRO A 57 -12.07 6.79 -0.09
C PRO A 57 -13.58 6.89 0.15
N GLY A 58 -14.00 7.01 1.41
CA GLY A 58 -15.40 7.01 1.82
C GLY A 58 -16.10 5.65 1.76
N GLY A 59 -15.41 4.58 1.35
CA GLY A 59 -15.91 3.21 1.36
C GLY A 59 -15.59 2.43 2.63
N VAL A 60 -14.88 3.05 3.58
CA VAL A 60 -14.38 2.41 4.81
C VAL A 60 -15.12 2.94 6.03
N GLY A 61 -15.63 2.03 6.86
CA GLY A 61 -16.33 2.40 8.10
C GLY A 61 -15.36 2.75 9.24
N VAL A 62 -14.36 1.89 9.45
CA VAL A 62 -13.39 1.97 10.55
C VAL A 62 -12.03 1.51 10.04
N ILE A 63 -10.95 2.14 10.52
CA ILE A 63 -9.57 1.68 10.35
C ILE A 63 -8.99 1.42 11.73
N CYS A 64 -8.46 0.22 11.96
CA CYS A 64 -7.76 -0.14 13.18
C CYS A 64 -6.32 -0.50 12.86
N GLY A 65 -5.37 0.00 13.63
CA GLY A 65 -3.97 -0.37 13.52
C GLY A 65 -3.18 0.10 14.73
N GLY A 66 -2.21 -0.70 15.15
CA GLY A 66 -1.21 -0.32 16.14
C GLY A 66 0.14 -0.19 15.43
N PRO A 67 0.43 0.93 14.75
CA PRO A 67 1.72 1.09 14.09
C PRO A 67 2.83 0.89 15.12
N PRO A 68 3.87 0.10 14.80
CA PRO A 68 4.94 -0.17 15.73
C PRO A 68 5.64 1.15 16.08
N CYS A 69 5.47 1.58 17.33
CA CYS A 69 6.21 2.69 17.92
C CYS A 69 7.38 2.09 18.72
N GLN A 70 8.33 1.49 18.01
CA GLN A 70 9.53 0.97 18.66
C GLN A 70 10.40 2.16 19.12
N GLU A 71 11.01 2.04 20.30
CA GLU A 71 11.97 3.03 20.83
C GLU A 71 11.45 4.37 21.40
N VAL A 72 10.14 4.60 21.59
CA VAL A 72 9.64 5.84 22.26
C VAL A 72 9.76 5.80 23.80
N SER A 73 10.28 4.71 24.37
CA SER A 73 10.36 4.50 25.82
C SER A 73 11.70 3.89 26.26
N GLY A 74 11.98 3.91 27.57
CA GLY A 74 13.21 3.34 28.15
C GLY A 74 14.48 4.12 27.78
N TYR A 75 15.52 3.41 27.33
CA TYR A 75 16.84 3.97 26.98
C TYR A 75 16.79 4.99 25.83
N ASN A 76 15.79 4.88 24.96
CA ASN A 76 15.68 5.66 23.73
C ASN A 76 14.79 6.90 23.84
N ARG A 77 14.23 7.16 25.04
CA ARG A 77 13.40 8.34 25.32
C ARG A 77 14.04 9.67 24.93
N TYR A 78 15.37 9.74 24.93
CA TYR A 78 16.13 10.97 24.62
C TYR A 78 16.83 10.94 23.26
N ARG A 79 16.64 9.88 22.46
CA ARG A 79 17.43 9.64 21.24
C ARG A 79 17.10 10.65 20.13
N ASN A 80 15.83 11.05 20.03
CA ASN A 80 15.38 12.10 19.10
C ASN A 80 14.09 12.79 19.62
N VAL A 81 14.25 13.65 20.63
CA VAL A 81 13.13 14.32 21.31
C VAL A 81 12.50 15.41 20.42
N ASP A 82 13.32 16.08 19.62
CA ASP A 82 12.88 17.26 18.85
C ASP A 82 12.08 16.88 17.60
N SER A 83 12.29 15.69 17.04
CA SER A 83 11.57 15.25 15.82
C SER A 83 11.42 13.71 15.75
N PRO A 84 10.68 13.10 16.70
CA PRO A 84 10.58 11.65 16.81
C PRO A 84 9.92 10.99 15.59
N LEU A 85 9.02 11.69 14.89
CA LEU A 85 8.32 11.16 13.70
C LEU A 85 9.20 11.14 12.45
N ASN A 86 10.29 11.92 12.42
CA ASN A 86 11.24 11.91 11.31
C ASN A 86 12.23 10.74 11.39
N ASP A 87 12.18 9.98 12.48
CA ASP A 87 13.00 8.79 12.66
C ASP A 87 12.45 7.64 11.81
N GLU A 88 13.34 6.91 11.12
CA GLU A 88 12.97 5.78 10.25
C GLU A 88 12.18 4.71 11.01
N ILE A 89 12.47 4.55 12.31
CA ILE A 89 11.81 3.58 13.20
C ILE A 89 10.34 3.94 13.45
N ASN A 90 9.97 5.22 13.36
CA ASN A 90 8.61 5.70 13.61
C ASN A 90 7.81 5.96 12.32
N GLN A 91 8.37 5.67 11.15
CA GLN A 91 7.71 5.91 9.85
C GLN A 91 6.37 5.20 9.69
N GLN A 92 6.16 4.06 10.35
CA GLN A 92 4.88 3.34 10.27
C GLN A 92 3.72 4.14 10.86
N ILE A 93 3.98 5.07 11.79
CA ILE A 93 2.95 5.99 12.31
C ILE A 93 2.51 6.95 11.20
N ILE A 94 3.47 7.49 10.43
CA ILE A 94 3.18 8.39 9.30
C ILE A 94 2.38 7.64 8.24
N VAL A 95 2.84 6.45 7.83
CA VAL A 95 2.13 5.62 6.84
C VAL A 95 0.71 5.29 7.29
N PHE A 96 0.52 4.96 8.57
CA PHE A 96 -0.82 4.70 9.11
C PHE A 96 -1.71 5.94 9.00
N MET A 97 -1.21 7.11 9.37
CA MET A 97 -1.95 8.37 9.28
C MET A 97 -2.25 8.76 7.83
N ASP A 98 -1.32 8.56 6.89
CA ASP A 98 -1.52 8.80 5.46
C ASP A 98 -2.65 7.93 4.89
N ILE A 99 -2.73 6.66 5.32
CA ILE A 99 -3.81 5.75 4.93
C ILE A 99 -5.16 6.23 5.48
N VAL A 100 -5.21 6.66 6.74
CA VAL A 100 -6.43 7.20 7.36
C VAL A 100 -6.88 8.48 6.64
N GLU A 101 -5.95 9.39 6.34
CA GLU A 101 -6.22 10.63 5.62
C GLU A 101 -6.73 10.36 4.19
N TYR A 102 -6.13 9.38 3.50
CA TYR A 102 -6.53 9.00 2.15
C TYR A 102 -7.93 8.35 2.14
N LEU A 103 -8.19 7.39 3.02
CA LEU A 103 -9.41 6.59 3.01
C LEU A 103 -10.61 7.29 3.68
N LYS A 104 -10.36 8.23 4.60
CA LYS A 104 -11.38 9.00 5.33
C LYS A 104 -12.51 8.13 5.89
N PRO A 105 -12.22 7.27 6.89
CA PRO A 105 -13.23 6.39 7.46
C PRO A 105 -14.37 7.19 8.11
N HIS A 106 -15.56 6.60 8.15
CA HIS A 106 -16.74 7.26 8.76
C HIS A 106 -16.60 7.50 10.27
N LEU A 107 -15.85 6.64 10.96
CA LEU A 107 -15.54 6.76 12.38
C LEU A 107 -14.02 6.81 12.55
N TYR A 108 -13.55 7.86 13.22
CA TYR A 108 -12.16 8.06 13.64
C TYR A 108 -11.94 7.59 15.07
#